data_AF-A0A1M7APK7-F1
#
_entry.id   AF-A0A1M7APK7-F1
#
_cell.length_a   1.000
_cell.length_b   1.000
_cell.length_c   1.000
_cell.angle_alpha   90.00
_cell.angle_beta   90.00
_cell.angle_gamma   90.00
#
_symmetry.space_group_name_H-M   'P 1'
#
loop_
_entity.id
_entity.type
_entity.pdbx_description
1 polymer ?
#
loop_
_entity_poly.entity_id
_entity_poly.type
_entity_poly.pdbx_seq_one_letter_code
_entity_poly.pdbx_strand_id
1 'polypeptide(L)'
;MAIRPTGFYIEGRDHHAKGLIMAASDLSPGDRITYKQLSHALAHGFSPIVEVESQDGIYTVRLHHANGVSTLTDKAGHTCTYSGTGEIRERLGELGLTHGVLTWDDQCGDEMIGVPGHAMTPEERLTHGTRIAFR
;
A
#
# COMPACT_ATOMS: atom_id res chain seq x y z
N MET A 1 23.60 -53.91 -14.68
CA MET A 1 23.31 -55.04 -13.77
C MET A 1 24.04 -54.77 -12.46
N ALA A 2 23.25 -54.56 -11.40
CA ALA A 2 23.56 -54.45 -9.97
C ALA A 2 24.75 -53.57 -9.50
N ILE A 3 24.43 -52.48 -8.80
CA ILE A 3 25.32 -51.88 -7.79
C ILE A 3 24.52 -51.71 -6.50
N ARG A 4 25.01 -52.29 -5.40
CA ARG A 4 25.16 -51.66 -4.07
C ARG A 4 25.52 -52.72 -3.03
N PRO A 5 26.51 -52.40 -2.19
CA PRO A 5 26.27 -52.62 -0.77
C PRO A 5 26.73 -51.43 0.10
N THR A 6 26.14 -51.43 1.30
CA THR A 6 26.66 -50.91 2.59
C THR A 6 26.85 -49.40 2.79
N GLY A 7 26.14 -48.88 3.79
CA GLY A 7 26.16 -47.46 4.19
C GLY A 7 27.28 -47.11 5.17
N PHE A 8 27.22 -45.90 5.73
CA PHE A 8 27.44 -45.56 7.14
C PHE A 8 27.18 -44.06 7.36
N TYR A 9 26.74 -43.75 8.58
CA TYR A 9 26.38 -42.45 9.13
C TYR A 9 27.62 -41.57 9.36
N ILE A 10 27.56 -40.26 9.05
CA ILE A 10 28.34 -39.23 9.74
C ILE A 10 27.51 -37.96 9.91
N GLU A 11 27.28 -37.60 11.17
CA GLU A 11 26.77 -36.29 11.58
C GLU A 11 27.92 -35.28 11.51
N GLY A 12 27.70 -34.18 10.79
CA GLY A 12 28.67 -33.11 10.62
C GLY A 12 27.95 -31.80 10.34
N ARG A 13 27.93 -30.90 11.33
CA ARG A 13 27.80 -29.47 11.07
C ARG A 13 28.98 -29.05 10.20
N ASP A 14 28.72 -28.31 9.13
CA ASP A 14 29.41 -27.05 8.85
C ASP A 14 28.85 -26.33 7.62
N HIS A 15 29.00 -25.01 7.71
CA HIS A 15 28.59 -23.95 6.81
C HIS A 15 29.00 -24.15 5.34
N HIS A 16 28.05 -24.07 4.39
CA HIS A 16 28.19 -23.22 3.19
C HIS A 16 26.91 -23.18 2.32
N ALA A 17 26.64 -21.98 1.82
CA ALA A 17 25.88 -21.64 0.62
C ALA A 17 24.39 -22.05 0.53
N LYS A 18 23.54 -21.03 0.56
CA LYS A 18 22.65 -20.76 -0.59
C LYS A 18 22.45 -19.26 -0.69
N GLY A 19 23.12 -18.67 -1.69
CA GLY A 19 22.72 -17.37 -2.22
C GLY A 19 21.26 -17.48 -2.60
N LEU A 20 20.41 -16.83 -1.81
CA LEU A 20 19.03 -16.61 -2.18
C LEU A 20 19.09 -15.61 -3.33
N ILE A 21 19.01 -16.15 -4.54
CA ILE A 21 18.50 -15.43 -5.69
C ILE A 21 17.26 -14.69 -5.20
N MET A 22 17.33 -13.37 -5.09
CA MET A 22 16.17 -12.53 -4.89
C MET A 22 15.34 -12.71 -6.16
N ALA A 23 14.46 -13.71 -6.15
CA ALA A 23 13.36 -13.82 -7.06
C ALA A 23 12.65 -12.46 -7.03
N ALA A 24 12.31 -11.94 -8.20
CA ALA A 24 11.44 -10.79 -8.34
C ALA A 24 10.17 -11.07 -7.53
N SER A 25 10.14 -10.59 -6.29
CA SER A 25 9.04 -10.84 -5.36
C SER A 25 7.82 -10.21 -5.97
N ASP A 26 6.72 -10.96 -6.02
CA ASP A 26 5.37 -10.52 -6.30
C ASP A 26 5.20 -9.03 -6.00
N LEU A 27 5.10 -8.22 -7.06
CA LEU A 27 4.90 -6.77 -6.99
C LEU A 27 3.46 -6.42 -6.57
N SER A 28 2.82 -7.24 -5.74
CA SER A 28 1.68 -6.80 -4.95
C SER A 28 2.23 -6.00 -3.78
N PRO A 29 2.07 -4.67 -3.73
CA PRO A 29 2.35 -3.96 -2.51
C PRO A 29 1.45 -4.56 -1.42
N GLY A 30 2.05 -4.97 -0.30
CA GLY A 30 1.27 -5.44 0.86
C GLY A 30 0.46 -4.29 1.46
N ASP A 31 -0.05 -4.45 2.67
CA ASP A 31 -0.84 -3.41 3.36
C ASP A 31 -0.10 -2.07 3.55
N ARG A 32 1.21 -2.02 3.27
CA ARG A 32 2.08 -0.85 3.39
C ARG A 32 2.98 -0.71 2.17
N ILE A 33 3.22 0.53 1.76
CA ILE A 33 4.14 0.86 0.67
C ILE A 33 4.92 2.13 1.00
N THR A 34 6.24 2.12 0.81
CA THR A 34 7.06 3.33 0.95
C THR A 34 7.04 4.16 -0.33
N TYR A 35 7.34 5.45 -0.25
CA TYR A 35 7.46 6.33 -1.42
C TYR A 35 8.42 5.77 -2.50
N LYS A 36 9.54 5.16 -2.08
CA LYS A 36 10.51 4.54 -3.00
C LYS A 36 9.93 3.31 -3.72
N GLN A 37 9.20 2.46 -2.99
CA GLN A 37 8.52 1.30 -3.58
C GLN A 37 7.40 1.73 -4.51
N LEU A 38 6.65 2.77 -4.16
CA LEU A 38 5.63 3.35 -5.02
C LEU A 38 6.24 3.86 -6.33
N SER A 39 7.29 4.67 -6.25
CA SER A 39 8.02 5.15 -7.44
C SER A 39 8.46 4.01 -8.35
N HIS A 40 9.07 2.97 -7.78
CA HIS A 40 9.47 1.78 -8.53
C HIS A 40 8.28 1.06 -9.16
N ALA A 41 7.21 0.82 -8.41
CA ALA A 41 6.02 0.14 -8.89
C ALA A 41 5.36 0.89 -10.06
N LEU A 42 5.22 2.22 -9.95
CA LEU A 42 4.66 3.08 -11.00
C LEU A 42 5.49 3.01 -12.30
N ALA A 43 6.82 3.01 -12.17
CA ALA A 43 7.73 2.85 -13.32
C ALA A 43 7.58 1.48 -14.02
N HIS A 44 7.00 0.49 -13.34
CA HIS A 44 6.73 -0.86 -13.85
C HIS A 44 5.24 -1.11 -14.15
N GLY A 45 4.44 -0.06 -14.33
CA GLY A 45 3.06 -0.16 -14.82
C GLY A 45 2.00 -0.35 -13.72
N PHE A 46 2.37 -0.20 -12.44
CA PHE A 46 1.39 -0.10 -11.37
C PHE A 46 0.51 1.13 -11.59
N SER A 47 -0.81 0.98 -11.46
CA SER A 47 -1.78 2.05 -11.67
C SER A 47 -2.86 2.00 -10.57
N PRO A 48 -2.58 2.55 -9.39
CA PRO A 48 -3.52 2.54 -8.28
C PRO A 48 -4.56 3.67 -8.39
N ILE A 49 -5.71 3.50 -7.75
CA ILE A 49 -6.55 4.63 -7.36
C ILE A 49 -5.95 5.21 -6.09
N VAL A 50 -5.66 6.51 -6.11
CA VAL A 50 -5.10 7.22 -4.95
C VAL A 50 -6.24 7.79 -4.13
N GLU A 51 -6.39 7.33 -2.89
CA GLU A 51 -7.24 7.93 -1.87
C GLU A 51 -6.36 8.82 -0.97
N VAL A 52 -6.81 10.05 -0.74
CA VAL A 52 -6.29 10.92 0.30
C VAL A 52 -7.36 10.99 1.37
N GLU A 53 -7.16 10.29 2.47
CA GLU A 53 -8.12 10.21 3.55
C GLU A 53 -7.83 11.35 4.55
N SER A 54 -8.85 12.18 4.81
CA SER A 54 -8.81 13.24 5.81
C SER A 54 -9.49 12.76 7.09
N GLN A 55 -8.80 12.94 8.22
CA GLN A 55 -9.33 12.70 9.56
C GLN A 55 -8.92 13.89 10.45
N ASP A 56 -9.89 14.70 10.86
CA ASP A 56 -9.67 15.87 11.72
C ASP A 56 -8.56 16.83 11.26
N GLY A 57 -8.45 17.03 9.94
CA GLY A 57 -7.43 17.89 9.33
C GLY A 57 -6.04 17.26 9.20
N ILE A 58 -5.88 15.98 9.56
CA ILE A 58 -4.71 15.17 9.26
C ILE A 58 -5.02 14.28 8.06
N TYR A 59 -4.11 14.26 7.09
CA TYR A 59 -4.28 13.53 5.84
C TYR A 59 -3.35 12.34 5.77
N THR A 60 -3.84 11.21 5.27
CA THR A 60 -3.03 10.03 4.91
C THR A 60 -3.27 9.64 3.46
N VAL A 61 -2.42 8.76 2.91
CA VAL A 61 -2.54 8.29 1.52
C VAL A 61 -2.71 6.78 1.50
N ARG A 62 -3.75 6.33 0.80
CA ARG A 62 -4.06 4.92 0.57
C ARG A 62 -4.12 4.65 -0.93
N LEU A 63 -3.56 3.52 -1.36
CA LEU A 63 -3.48 3.12 -2.75
C LEU A 63 -4.32 1.87 -2.97
N HIS A 64 -5.41 2.01 -3.73
CA HIS A 64 -6.29 0.89 -4.05
C HIS A 64 -5.84 0.23 -5.35
N HIS A 65 -5.71 -1.08 -5.34
CA HIS A 65 -5.28 -1.89 -6.48
C HIS A 65 -5.98 -3.26 -6.47
N ALA A 66 -5.81 -4.04 -7.54
CA ALA A 66 -6.49 -5.34 -7.70
C ALA A 66 -6.26 -6.31 -6.53
N ASN A 67 -5.10 -6.21 -5.87
CA ASN A 67 -4.72 -7.07 -4.74
C ASN A 67 -5.06 -6.50 -3.35
N GLY A 68 -5.78 -5.37 -3.25
CA GLY A 68 -6.15 -4.76 -1.97
C GLY A 68 -5.80 -3.28 -1.87
N VAL A 69 -5.48 -2.84 -0.65
CA VAL A 69 -5.18 -1.45 -0.33
C VAL A 69 -3.85 -1.35 0.41
N SER A 70 -2.95 -0.50 -0.07
CA SER A 70 -1.69 -0.19 0.62
C SER A 70 -1.70 1.21 1.22
N THR A 71 -1.27 1.34 2.47
CA THR A 71 -1.05 2.64 3.11
C THR A 71 0.36 3.16 2.80
N LEU A 72 0.48 4.44 2.47
CA LEU A 72 1.79 5.08 2.28
C LEU A 72 2.51 5.22 3.62
N THR A 73 3.74 4.72 3.70
CA THR A 73 4.55 4.77 4.92
C THR A 73 5.92 5.39 4.71
N ASP A 74 6.52 5.84 5.82
CA ASP A 74 7.92 6.22 5.89
C ASP A 74 8.84 4.98 5.80
N LYS A 75 10.16 5.20 5.89
CA LYS A 75 11.17 4.12 5.85
C LYS A 75 11.16 3.22 7.10
N ALA A 76 10.64 3.71 8.23
CA ALA A 76 10.47 2.94 9.46
C ALA A 76 9.14 2.15 9.46
N GLY A 77 8.29 2.37 8.46
CA GLY A 77 6.98 1.74 8.31
C GLY A 77 5.85 2.54 8.93
N HIS A 78 6.06 3.71 9.52
CA HIS A 78 4.96 4.53 10.06
C HIS A 78 4.14 5.16 8.93
N THR A 79 2.82 5.23 9.10
CA THR A 79 1.93 5.91 8.14
C THR A 79 2.39 7.35 7.95
N CYS A 80 2.54 7.76 6.69
CA CYS A 80 2.81 9.16 6.39
C CYS A 80 1.55 9.99 6.67
N THR A 81 1.70 10.99 7.54
CA THR A 81 0.66 11.98 7.83
C THR A 81 1.06 13.34 7.30
N TYR A 82 0.07 14.11 6.86
CA TYR A 82 0.25 15.42 6.27
C TYR A 82 -0.74 16.41 6.88
N SER A 83 -0.36 17.68 7.02
CA SER A 83 -1.24 18.74 7.53
C SER A 83 -2.11 19.38 6.44
N GLY A 84 -1.93 18.98 5.18
CA GLY A 84 -2.68 19.50 4.05
C GLY A 84 -2.39 18.76 2.75
N THR A 85 -3.25 18.97 1.75
CA THR A 85 -3.11 18.28 0.47
C THR A 85 -1.98 18.83 -0.41
N GLY A 86 -1.39 19.99 -0.08
CA GLY A 86 -0.32 20.62 -0.88
C GLY A 86 0.90 19.72 -1.06
N GLU A 87 1.49 19.23 0.05
CA GLU A 87 2.65 18.33 -0.01
C GLU A 87 2.31 17.01 -0.72
N ILE A 88 1.11 16.48 -0.52
CA ILE A 88 0.65 15.26 -1.18
C ILE A 88 0.59 15.46 -2.69
N ARG A 89 0.01 16.57 -3.16
CA ARG A 89 -0.10 16.91 -4.58
C ARG A 89 1.28 17.02 -5.23
N GLU A 90 2.19 17.75 -4.60
CA GLU A 90 3.56 17.92 -5.08
C GLU A 90 4.26 16.56 -5.20
N ARG A 91 4.34 15.80 -4.10
CA ARG A 91 5.08 14.53 -4.06
C ARG A 91 4.49 13.47 -4.97
N LEU A 92 3.17 13.29 -4.99
CA LEU A 92 2.56 12.29 -5.88
C LEU A 92 2.61 12.75 -7.35
N GLY A 93 2.52 14.05 -7.61
CA GLY A 93 2.73 14.64 -8.93
C GLY A 93 4.13 14.36 -9.49
N GLU A 94 5.17 14.48 -8.66
CA GLU A 94 6.56 14.12 -9.03
C GLU A 94 6.72 12.65 -9.44
N LEU A 95 5.89 11.75 -8.91
CA LEU A 95 5.86 10.33 -9.30
C LEU A 95 5.08 10.07 -10.59
N GLY A 96 4.51 11.10 -11.20
CA GLY A 96 3.70 10.99 -12.42
C GLY A 96 2.23 10.63 -12.17
N LEU A 97 1.79 10.54 -10.90
CA LEU A 97 0.37 10.44 -10.58
C LEU A 97 -0.33 11.76 -10.89
N THR A 98 -1.56 11.69 -11.36
CA THR A 98 -2.23 12.87 -11.93
C THR A 98 -3.39 13.37 -11.09
N HIS A 99 -4.03 12.48 -10.35
CA HIS A 99 -5.18 12.78 -9.51
C HIS A 99 -5.37 11.72 -8.43
N GLY A 100 -6.19 12.06 -7.44
CA GLY A 100 -6.72 11.15 -6.44
C GLY A 100 -8.12 11.55 -6.02
N VAL A 101 -8.63 10.88 -4.99
CA VAL A 101 -9.92 11.15 -4.38
C VAL A 101 -9.69 11.51 -2.91
N LEU A 102 -10.10 12.72 -2.53
CA LEU A 102 -10.14 13.16 -1.15
C LEU A 102 -11.40 12.59 -0.49
N THR A 103 -11.20 11.78 0.54
CA THR A 103 -12.25 11.19 1.37
C THR A 103 -12.13 11.70 2.81
N TRP A 104 -13.18 11.48 3.59
CA TRP A 104 -13.29 11.94 4.97
C TRP A 104 -13.70 10.74 5.83
N ASP A 105 -12.86 10.40 6.81
CA ASP A 105 -13.12 9.27 7.71
C ASP A 105 -14.10 9.65 8.84
N ASP A 106 -14.30 10.96 9.07
CA ASP A 106 -15.24 11.52 10.04
C ASP A 106 -16.68 11.65 9.50
N GLN A 107 -16.97 11.11 8.30
CA GLN A 107 -18.34 11.00 7.80
C GLN A 107 -19.10 9.85 8.50
N CYS A 108 -19.22 9.93 9.82
CA CYS A 108 -20.46 9.48 10.46
C CYS A 108 -21.52 10.47 9.98
N GLY A 109 -22.28 10.09 8.94
CA GLY A 109 -23.39 10.89 8.46
C GLY A 109 -24.23 11.35 9.64
N ASP A 110 -24.58 12.65 9.68
CA ASP A 110 -25.36 13.30 10.74
C ASP A 110 -26.33 12.30 11.37
N GLU A 111 -25.95 11.74 12.52
CA GLU A 111 -26.65 10.61 13.11
C GLU A 111 -27.97 11.12 13.65
N MET A 112 -28.97 11.15 12.76
CA MET A 112 -30.33 11.44 13.13
C MET A 112 -30.77 10.39 14.15
N ILE A 113 -31.08 10.85 15.37
CA ILE A 113 -31.57 9.98 16.44
C ILE A 113 -32.76 9.16 15.91
N GLY A 114 -32.61 7.82 15.89
CA GLY A 114 -33.62 6.88 15.42
C GLY A 114 -33.45 6.36 14.00
N VAL A 115 -32.42 6.80 13.27
CA VAL A 115 -32.02 6.20 11.99
C VAL A 115 -30.76 5.35 12.23
N PRO A 116 -30.75 4.06 11.85
CA PRO A 116 -29.52 3.25 11.91
C PRO A 116 -28.42 3.89 11.07
N GLY A 117 -27.32 4.26 11.71
CA GLY A 117 -26.11 4.69 11.00
C GLY A 117 -25.56 3.55 10.16
N HIS A 118 -25.23 3.83 8.90
CA HIS A 118 -24.49 2.92 8.04
C HIS A 118 -23.06 3.44 7.90
N ALA A 119 -22.09 2.65 8.35
CA ALA A 119 -20.69 2.94 8.08
C ALA A 119 -20.45 2.79 6.58
N MET A 120 -20.03 3.87 5.92
CA MET A 120 -19.72 3.83 4.48
C MET A 120 -18.60 2.84 4.20
N THR A 121 -18.81 2.02 3.18
CA THR A 121 -17.78 1.15 2.63
C THR A 121 -16.68 1.96 1.92
N PRO A 122 -15.45 1.42 1.77
CA PRO A 122 -14.39 2.11 1.04
C PRO A 122 -14.78 2.48 -0.40
N GLU A 123 -15.58 1.65 -1.06
CA GLU A 123 -16.07 1.90 -2.42
C GLU A 123 -17.04 3.09 -2.45
N GLU A 124 -17.96 3.19 -1.48
CA GLU A 124 -18.86 4.33 -1.34
C GLU A 124 -18.09 5.62 -1.06
N ARG A 125 -17.07 5.57 -0.19
CA ARG A 125 -16.21 6.74 0.08
C ARG A 125 -15.49 7.22 -1.17
N LEU A 126 -14.92 6.31 -1.95
CA LEU A 126 -14.28 6.67 -3.23
C LEU A 126 -15.29 7.23 -4.24
N THR A 127 -16.51 6.69 -4.26
CA THR A 127 -17.58 7.14 -5.15
C THR A 127 -18.06 8.55 -4.81
N HIS A 128 -18.15 8.88 -3.52
CA HIS A 128 -18.66 10.17 -3.02
C HIS A 128 -17.56 11.18 -2.67
N GLY A 129 -16.29 10.80 -2.75
CA GLY A 129 -15.16 11.65 -2.46
C GLY A 129 -14.92 12.74 -3.51
N THR A 130 -14.13 13.75 -3.12
CA THR A 130 -13.80 14.87 -4.01
C THR A 130 -12.56 14.55 -4.85
N ARG A 131 -12.67 14.61 -6.18
CA ARG A 131 -11.51 14.45 -7.05
C ARG A 131 -10.54 15.62 -6.86
N ILE A 132 -9.27 15.31 -6.61
CA ILE A 132 -8.19 16.30 -6.49
C ILE A 132 -7.13 16.04 -7.56
N ALA A 133 -6.60 17.11 -8.15
CA ALA A 133 -5.50 17.05 -9.10
C ALA A 133 -4.15 17.19 -8.39
N PHE A 134 -3.14 16.46 -8.87
CA PHE A 134 -1.76 16.57 -8.39
C PHE A 134 -0.90 17.49 -9.28
N ARG A 135 -1.48 18.01 -10.36
CA ARG A 135 -0.85 18.91 -11.34
C ARG A 135 -1.91 19.83 -11.95
#